data_AF-A0A0C2JMN5-F1
#
_entry.id   AF-A0A0C2JMN5-F1
#
_cell.length_a   1.000
_cell.length_b   1.000
_cell.length_c   1.000
_cell.angle_alpha   90.00
_cell.angle_beta   90.00
_cell.angle_gamma   90.00
#
_symmetry.space_group_name_H-M   'P 1'
#
loop_
_entity.id
_entity.type
_entity.pdbx_description
1 polymer ?
#
loop_
_entity_poly.entity_id
_entity_poly.type
_entity_poly.pdbx_seq_one_letter_code
_entity_poly.pdbx_strand_id
1 'polypeptide(L)'
;MAYSKYAYLAHLRGFKSKYVNQAYEIAAGCFLEINDSRALSRYLDAVNVFLEYGIIEKAIQCCVQYGYKCQQKLSDPQHPEKLYRKAEELRDQHKLSHSCVIQQFDETKYAADLYKVLNELINFKVTIRMGKRPWISHTSLCKNCIDAYEKLNKHHIDLCNKKSNEPERIFGDQRKRNQEDLIERIIYKIFQRNKEEIIDKIDGEIREIMDDEMESRLKEMIKEKMTEMMKYRLISISNLEQRLKMGVEGFLSLEHEIYVKVKKDIEKEIDEQKHNIIVEIRRKRLENEIRERIEELCDKIRKRIKISKSPQFERKKARTRKKNKR
;
A
#
# COMPACT_ATOMS: atom_id res chain seq x y z
N MET A 1 -0.03 -13.14 -8.75
CA MET A 1 0.37 -12.65 -10.09
C MET A 1 0.10 -11.15 -10.32
N ALA A 2 -1.07 -10.61 -9.91
CA ALA A 2 -1.38 -9.19 -10.10
C ALA A 2 -0.34 -8.23 -9.47
N TYR A 3 0.08 -8.49 -8.23
CA TYR A 3 1.09 -7.66 -7.54
C TYR A 3 2.45 -7.64 -8.25
N SER A 4 2.90 -8.75 -8.84
CA SER A 4 4.17 -8.79 -9.59
C SER A 4 4.12 -7.89 -10.82
N LYS A 5 3.01 -7.94 -11.57
CA LYS A 5 2.80 -7.09 -12.75
C LYS A 5 2.70 -5.62 -12.37
N TYR A 6 2.01 -5.34 -11.26
CA TYR A 6 1.91 -3.98 -10.72
C TYR A 6 3.28 -3.44 -10.29
N ALA A 7 4.07 -4.20 -9.52
CA ALA A 7 5.40 -3.81 -9.07
C ALA A 7 6.31 -3.46 -10.26
N TYR A 8 6.32 -4.32 -11.28
CA TYR A 8 7.07 -4.09 -12.51
C TYR A 8 6.64 -2.81 -13.26
N LEU A 9 5.34 -2.60 -13.43
CA LEU A 9 4.83 -1.38 -14.09
C LEU A 9 5.11 -0.11 -13.27
N ALA A 10 4.99 -0.18 -11.94
CA ALA A 10 5.31 0.93 -11.05
C ALA A 10 6.81 1.27 -11.12
N HIS A 11 7.66 0.25 -11.17
CA HIS A 11 9.10 0.41 -11.37
C HIS A 11 9.42 1.11 -12.70
N LEU A 12 8.87 0.63 -13.81
CA LEU A 12 9.05 1.24 -15.14
C LEU A 12 8.57 2.70 -15.21
N ARG A 13 7.59 3.07 -14.39
CA ARG A 13 7.04 4.43 -14.33
C ARG A 13 7.75 5.33 -13.32
N GLY A 14 8.86 4.88 -12.73
CA GLY A 14 9.65 5.70 -11.80
C GLY A 14 8.96 5.97 -10.46
N PHE A 15 8.06 5.09 -10.02
CA PHE A 15 7.47 5.22 -8.68
C PHE A 15 8.55 5.12 -7.61
N LYS A 16 8.32 5.74 -6.44
CA LYS A 16 9.27 5.66 -5.32
C LYS A 16 9.57 4.21 -4.98
N SER A 17 10.86 3.88 -4.82
CA SER A 17 11.36 2.52 -4.56
C SER A 17 10.62 1.81 -3.42
N LYS A 18 10.22 2.55 -2.37
CA LYS A 18 9.41 2.02 -1.26
C LYS A 18 8.12 1.31 -1.72
N TYR A 19 7.38 1.89 -2.66
CA TYR A 19 6.10 1.32 -3.11
C TYR A 19 6.30 0.12 -4.03
N VAL A 20 7.29 0.22 -4.92
CA VAL A 20 7.69 -0.87 -5.81
C VAL A 20 8.12 -2.10 -5.00
N ASN A 21 8.96 -1.88 -3.99
CA ASN A 21 9.46 -2.94 -3.11
C ASN A 21 8.35 -3.58 -2.29
N GLN A 22 7.44 -2.77 -1.73
CA GLN A 22 6.28 -3.30 -1.02
C GLN A 22 5.42 -4.20 -1.92
N ALA A 23 5.22 -3.84 -3.19
CA ALA A 23 4.46 -4.66 -4.13
C ALA A 23 5.16 -5.99 -4.46
N TYR A 24 6.48 -5.98 -4.64
CA TYR A 24 7.27 -7.22 -4.80
C TYR A 24 7.25 -8.08 -3.53
N GLU A 25 7.36 -7.48 -2.35
CA GLU A 25 7.28 -8.20 -1.05
C GLU A 25 5.93 -8.87 -0.86
N ILE A 26 4.82 -8.19 -1.17
CA ILE A 26 3.48 -8.77 -1.11
C ILE A 26 3.37 -9.94 -2.10
N ALA A 27 3.83 -9.75 -3.34
CA ALA A 27 3.84 -10.82 -4.34
C ALA A 27 4.64 -12.04 -3.88
N ALA A 28 5.84 -11.81 -3.30
CA ALA A 28 6.68 -12.86 -2.74
C ALA A 28 5.99 -13.58 -1.58
N GLY A 29 5.33 -12.83 -0.69
CA GLY A 29 4.53 -13.37 0.42
C GLY A 29 3.44 -14.33 -0.06
N CYS A 30 2.68 -13.95 -1.09
CA CYS A 30 1.66 -14.82 -1.67
C CYS A 30 2.24 -16.13 -2.23
N PHE A 31 3.40 -16.09 -2.90
CA PHE A 31 4.05 -17.32 -3.39
C PHE A 31 4.61 -18.15 -2.22
N LEU A 32 5.13 -17.50 -1.20
CA LEU A 32 5.72 -18.16 -0.04
C LEU A 32 4.66 -18.91 0.79
N GLU A 33 3.42 -18.40 0.85
CA GLU A 33 2.28 -19.07 1.52
C GLU A 33 1.89 -20.39 0.87
N ILE A 34 2.07 -20.52 -0.45
CA ILE A 34 1.81 -21.76 -1.20
C ILE A 34 3.09 -22.58 -1.45
N ASN A 35 4.17 -22.31 -0.70
CA ASN A 35 5.48 -22.98 -0.83
C ASN A 35 6.05 -22.97 -2.27
N ASP A 36 5.84 -21.87 -3.01
CA ASP A 36 6.26 -21.73 -4.40
C ASP A 36 7.61 -21.00 -4.51
N SER A 37 8.56 -21.63 -5.20
CA SER A 37 9.92 -21.11 -5.42
C SER A 37 9.96 -19.76 -6.14
N ARG A 38 8.89 -19.36 -6.84
CA ARG A 38 8.75 -18.01 -7.43
C ARG A 38 8.84 -16.91 -6.38
N ALA A 39 8.59 -17.18 -5.10
CA ALA A 39 8.84 -16.24 -4.00
C ALA A 39 10.27 -15.69 -4.04
N LEU A 40 11.28 -16.55 -4.27
CA LEU A 40 12.68 -16.15 -4.37
C LEU A 40 12.91 -15.13 -5.49
N SER A 41 12.34 -15.37 -6.67
CA SER A 41 12.49 -14.45 -7.81
C SER A 41 11.93 -13.06 -7.48
N ARG A 42 10.79 -12.99 -6.79
CA ARG A 42 10.16 -11.72 -6.39
C ARG A 42 10.97 -11.00 -5.31
N TYR A 43 11.57 -11.73 -4.37
CA TYR A 43 12.47 -11.14 -3.39
C TYR A 43 13.73 -10.57 -4.04
N LEU A 44 14.31 -11.27 -5.03
CA LEU A 44 15.46 -10.76 -5.79
C LEU A 44 15.09 -9.52 -6.62
N ASP A 45 13.88 -9.49 -7.21
CA ASP A 45 13.38 -8.29 -7.90
C ASP A 45 13.29 -7.08 -6.94
N ALA A 46 12.78 -7.26 -5.71
CA ALA A 46 12.75 -6.21 -4.70
C ALA A 46 14.15 -5.73 -4.28
N VAL A 47 15.11 -6.66 -4.16
CA VAL A 47 16.51 -6.33 -3.86
C VAL A 47 17.12 -5.50 -4.99
N ASN A 48 16.89 -5.88 -6.25
CA ASN A 48 17.43 -5.16 -7.41
C ASN A 48 16.94 -3.71 -7.47
N VAL A 49 15.69 -3.45 -7.13
CA VAL A 49 15.17 -2.07 -7.03
C VAL A 49 15.94 -1.26 -5.98
N PHE A 50 16.35 -1.83 -4.83
CA PHE A 50 17.19 -1.08 -3.90
C PHE A 50 18.60 -0.82 -4.46
N LEU A 51 19.16 -1.77 -5.21
CA LEU A 51 20.49 -1.63 -5.83
C LEU A 51 20.50 -0.56 -6.93
N GLU A 52 19.46 -0.50 -7.77
CA GLU A 52 19.32 0.51 -8.83
C GLU A 52 19.22 1.94 -8.27
N TYR A 53 18.64 2.10 -7.08
CA TYR A 53 18.58 3.39 -6.37
C TYR A 53 19.82 3.66 -5.51
N GLY A 54 20.83 2.78 -5.53
CA GLY A 54 22.05 2.93 -4.74
C GLY A 54 21.88 2.78 -3.23
N ILE A 55 20.79 2.15 -2.77
CA ILE A 55 20.48 1.97 -1.34
C ILE A 55 21.01 0.60 -0.87
N ILE A 56 22.33 0.46 -0.88
CA ILE A 56 23.04 -0.83 -0.74
C ILE A 56 22.77 -1.52 0.60
N GLU A 57 22.82 -0.80 1.71
CA GLU A 57 22.63 -1.36 3.05
C GLU A 57 21.22 -1.91 3.23
N LYS A 58 20.23 -1.27 2.60
CA LYS A 58 18.85 -1.75 2.61
C LYS A 58 18.69 -2.99 1.74
N ALA A 59 19.35 -3.05 0.60
CA ALA A 59 19.39 -4.26 -0.23
C ALA A 59 19.97 -5.45 0.55
N ILE A 60 21.07 -5.24 1.28
CA ILE A 60 21.69 -6.25 2.16
C ILE A 60 20.73 -6.69 3.27
N GLN A 61 20.10 -5.74 3.97
CA GLN A 61 19.09 -6.04 5.00
C GLN A 61 17.97 -6.93 4.42
N CYS A 62 17.44 -6.56 3.26
CA CYS A 62 16.38 -7.29 2.57
C CYS A 62 16.82 -8.70 2.18
N CYS A 63 18.02 -8.88 1.62
CA CYS A 63 18.57 -10.20 1.33
C CYS A 63 18.55 -11.12 2.55
N VAL A 64 19.03 -10.65 3.71
CA VAL A 64 19.09 -11.46 4.93
C VAL A 64 17.69 -11.78 5.46
N GLN A 65 16.79 -10.79 5.53
CA GLN A 65 15.43 -10.99 6.04
C GLN A 65 14.61 -11.91 5.12
N TYR A 66 14.73 -11.76 3.81
CA TYR A 66 14.05 -12.63 2.85
C TYR A 66 14.64 -14.04 2.85
N GLY A 67 15.97 -14.16 2.99
CA GLY A 67 16.64 -15.46 3.16
C GLY A 67 16.06 -16.21 4.36
N TYR A 68 15.90 -15.53 5.50
CA TYR A 68 15.30 -16.12 6.69
C TYR A 68 13.85 -16.54 6.46
N LYS A 69 13.02 -15.68 5.84
CA LYS A 69 11.63 -16.05 5.49
C LYS A 69 11.56 -17.28 4.58
N CYS A 70 12.42 -17.36 3.57
CA CYS A 70 12.54 -18.53 2.70
C CYS A 70 12.97 -19.78 3.46
N GLN A 71 13.94 -19.67 4.37
CA GLN A 71 14.41 -20.79 5.20
C GLN A 71 13.30 -21.37 6.09
N GLN A 72 12.39 -20.52 6.59
CA GLN A 72 11.30 -20.96 7.46
C GLN A 72 10.14 -21.65 6.70
N LYS A 73 9.96 -21.33 5.41
CA LYS A 73 8.75 -21.76 4.65
C LYS A 73 9.03 -22.64 3.44
N LEU A 74 10.20 -22.50 2.79
CA LEU A 74 10.55 -23.28 1.60
C LEU A 74 11.33 -24.54 2.00
N SER A 75 11.00 -25.66 1.36
CA SER A 75 11.64 -26.94 1.65
C SER A 75 13.07 -27.04 1.10
N ASP A 76 13.40 -26.28 0.06
CA ASP A 76 14.72 -26.31 -0.56
C ASP A 76 15.69 -25.32 0.12
N PRO A 77 16.76 -25.82 0.79
CA PRO A 77 17.74 -24.99 1.49
C PRO A 77 18.61 -24.14 0.55
N GLN A 78 18.64 -24.42 -0.76
CA GLN A 78 19.38 -23.60 -1.73
C GLN A 78 18.74 -22.23 -1.96
N HIS A 79 17.42 -22.11 -1.76
CA HIS A 79 16.72 -20.83 -1.92
C HIS A 79 17.18 -19.75 -0.93
N PRO A 80 17.14 -19.98 0.40
CA PRO A 80 17.65 -19.00 1.35
C PRO A 80 19.15 -18.75 1.17
N GLU A 81 19.94 -19.78 0.81
CA GLU A 81 21.38 -19.63 0.61
C GLU A 81 21.75 -18.66 -0.50
N LYS A 82 20.98 -18.63 -1.59
CA LYS A 82 21.17 -17.64 -2.67
C LYS A 82 21.04 -16.21 -2.17
N LEU A 83 20.09 -15.93 -1.29
CA LEU A 83 19.88 -14.60 -0.72
C LEU A 83 20.97 -14.24 0.29
N TYR A 84 21.37 -15.17 1.16
CA TYR A 84 22.47 -14.94 2.10
C TYR A 84 23.80 -14.69 1.39
N ARG A 85 24.14 -15.51 0.39
CA ARG A 85 25.34 -15.31 -0.41
C ARG A 85 25.33 -13.95 -1.12
N LYS A 86 24.19 -13.54 -1.67
CA LYS A 86 24.04 -12.22 -2.28
C LYS A 86 24.29 -11.08 -1.28
N ALA A 87 23.85 -11.24 -0.02
CA ALA A 87 24.12 -10.26 1.02
C ALA A 87 25.63 -10.12 1.33
N GLU A 88 26.35 -11.25 1.43
CA GLU A 88 27.80 -11.24 1.63
C GLU A 88 28.54 -10.64 0.43
N GLU A 89 28.18 -11.04 -0.80
CA GLU A 89 28.74 -10.46 -2.03
C GLU A 89 28.60 -8.93 -2.06
N LEU A 90 27.43 -8.41 -1.68
CA LEU A 90 27.18 -6.97 -1.61
C LEU A 90 28.00 -6.29 -0.52
N ARG A 91 28.19 -6.92 0.65
CA ARG A 91 29.08 -6.38 1.70
C ARG A 91 30.53 -6.31 1.23
N ASP A 92 31.02 -7.38 0.60
CA ASP A 92 32.39 -7.47 0.11
C ASP A 92 32.68 -6.46 -1.01
N GLN A 93 31.72 -6.29 -1.92
CA GLN A 93 31.77 -5.32 -3.02
C GLN A 93 31.84 -3.88 -2.50
N HIS A 94 31.08 -3.56 -1.46
CA HIS A 94 30.98 -2.19 -0.92
C HIS A 94 31.81 -1.96 0.35
N LYS A 95 32.66 -2.91 0.75
CA LYS A 95 33.53 -2.85 1.93
C LYS A 95 32.77 -2.56 3.24
N LEU A 96 31.58 -3.14 3.38
CA LEU A 96 30.73 -2.99 4.55
C LEU A 96 31.01 -4.10 5.56
N SER A 97 31.66 -3.77 6.67
CA SER A 97 31.87 -4.73 7.77
C SER A 97 30.58 -4.97 8.55
N HIS A 98 30.36 -6.22 8.98
CA HIS A 98 29.29 -6.56 9.91
C HIS A 98 29.86 -7.22 11.17
N SER A 99 29.36 -6.82 12.33
CA SER A 99 29.57 -7.52 13.60
C SER A 99 28.21 -7.96 14.13
N CYS A 100 28.06 -9.24 14.44
CA CYS A 100 26.83 -9.75 15.04
C CYS A 100 26.67 -9.18 16.45
N VAL A 101 25.51 -8.58 16.72
CA VAL A 101 25.15 -8.11 18.07
C VAL A 101 24.95 -9.32 19.01
N ILE A 102 24.09 -10.26 18.59
CA ILE A 102 23.89 -11.56 19.22
C ILE A 102 23.76 -12.62 18.12
N GLN A 103 24.28 -13.82 18.36
CA GLN A 103 24.16 -14.95 17.42
C GLN A 103 23.12 -15.98 17.89
N GLN A 104 22.87 -16.04 19.19
CA GLN A 104 21.89 -16.94 19.80
C GLN A 104 21.03 -16.15 20.77
N PHE A 105 19.71 -16.36 20.68
CA PHE A 105 18.76 -15.79 21.61
C PHE A 105 18.55 -16.74 22.79
N ASP A 106 18.75 -16.23 24.00
CA ASP A 106 18.50 -16.93 25.26
C ASP A 106 17.50 -16.10 26.07
N GLU A 107 16.25 -16.57 26.12
CA GLU A 107 15.13 -15.88 26.76
C GLU A 107 15.41 -15.62 28.25
N THR A 108 16.16 -16.50 28.92
CA THR A 108 16.47 -16.38 30.36
C THR A 108 17.33 -15.16 30.67
N LYS A 109 18.15 -14.71 29.72
CA LYS A 109 18.96 -13.49 29.87
C LYS A 109 18.12 -12.22 29.89
N TYR A 110 16.92 -12.25 29.32
CA TYR A 110 16.07 -11.07 29.18
C TYR A 110 14.94 -11.03 30.21
N ALA A 111 14.48 -12.19 30.68
CA ALA A 111 13.36 -12.29 31.62
C ALA A 111 12.18 -11.39 31.17
N ALA A 112 11.55 -10.67 32.10
CA ALA A 112 10.51 -9.67 31.85
C ALA A 112 11.05 -8.24 31.62
N ASP A 113 12.37 -8.08 31.39
CA ASP A 113 13.00 -6.77 31.23
C ASP A 113 12.88 -6.25 29.79
N LEU A 114 11.81 -5.49 29.55
CA LEU A 114 11.55 -4.84 28.27
C LEU A 114 12.67 -3.87 27.85
N TYR A 115 13.33 -3.20 28.80
CA TYR A 115 14.38 -2.22 28.51
C TYR A 115 15.63 -2.91 27.98
N LYS A 116 16.01 -4.04 28.59
CA LYS A 116 17.14 -4.86 28.12
C LYS A 116 16.93 -5.38 26.71
N VAL A 117 15.72 -5.86 26.41
CA VAL A 117 15.34 -6.32 25.06
C VAL A 117 15.40 -5.18 24.05
N LEU A 118 14.84 -4.00 24.40
CA LEU A 118 14.85 -2.84 23.53
C LEU A 118 16.26 -2.33 23.25
N ASN A 119 17.13 -2.30 24.26
CA ASN A 119 18.54 -1.89 24.10
C ASN A 119 19.27 -2.81 23.11
N GLU A 120 19.07 -4.13 23.20
CA GLU A 120 19.67 -5.05 22.22
C GLU A 120 19.10 -4.87 20.81
N LEU A 121 17.78 -4.66 20.66
CA LEU A 121 17.18 -4.36 19.36
C LEU A 121 17.70 -3.04 18.76
N ILE A 122 18.06 -2.06 19.59
CA ILE A 122 18.68 -0.80 19.14
C ILE A 122 20.09 -1.05 18.62
N ASN A 123 20.86 -1.96 19.22
CA ASN A 123 22.22 -2.29 18.77
C ASN A 123 22.25 -2.85 17.34
N PHE A 124 21.16 -3.47 16.86
CA PHE A 124 21.03 -3.91 15.47
C PHE A 124 20.75 -2.75 14.49
N LYS A 125 20.33 -1.57 14.95
CA LYS A 125 19.91 -0.45 14.10
C LYS A 125 21.08 0.48 13.83
N VAL A 126 21.44 0.64 12.57
CA VAL A 126 22.47 1.60 12.14
C VAL A 126 21.82 2.96 11.93
N THR A 127 22.26 3.96 12.70
CA THR A 127 21.75 5.32 12.60
C THR A 127 22.70 6.21 11.79
N ILE A 128 22.12 7.03 10.92
CA ILE A 128 22.82 8.08 10.17
C ILE A 128 22.35 9.45 10.64
N ARG A 129 23.24 10.44 10.66
CA ARG A 129 22.88 11.82 10.99
C ARG A 129 22.47 12.55 9.71
N MET A 130 21.19 12.88 9.58
CA MET A 130 20.70 13.80 8.56
C MET A 130 20.17 15.06 9.26
N GLY A 131 21.03 16.08 9.32
CA GLY A 131 20.78 17.31 10.09
C GLY A 131 20.83 17.08 11.60
N LYS A 132 19.86 17.64 12.34
CA LYS A 132 19.82 17.58 13.82
C LYS A 132 19.23 16.29 14.39
N ARG A 133 18.63 15.43 13.57
CA ARG A 133 17.93 14.22 14.04
C ARG A 133 18.66 12.96 13.55
N PRO A 134 18.90 11.96 14.42
CA PRO A 134 19.36 10.65 13.98
C PRO A 134 18.23 9.93 13.24
N TRP A 135 18.56 9.29 12.13
CA TRP A 135 17.64 8.47 11.35
C TRP A 135 18.14 7.04 11.32
N ILE A 136 17.25 6.07 11.54
CA ILE A 136 17.61 4.66 11.36
C ILE A 136 17.67 4.41 9.84
N SER A 137 18.86 4.09 9.35
CA SER A 137 19.08 3.78 7.93
C SER A 137 18.63 2.36 7.61
N HIS A 138 19.13 1.39 8.37
CA HIS A 138 18.88 -0.03 8.18
C HIS A 138 19.13 -0.81 9.47
N THR A 139 18.73 -2.08 9.44
CA THR A 139 19.08 -3.06 10.48
C THR A 139 20.26 -3.89 9.98
N SER A 140 21.39 -3.87 10.68
CA SER A 140 22.60 -4.62 10.32
C SER A 140 22.45 -6.07 10.76
N LEU A 141 22.17 -6.94 9.80
CA LEU A 141 21.87 -8.37 10.00
C LEU A 141 22.78 -9.20 9.10
N CYS A 142 23.05 -10.45 9.46
CA CYS A 142 23.65 -11.48 8.61
C CYS A 142 22.99 -12.84 8.85
N LYS A 143 23.40 -13.86 8.10
CA LYS A 143 22.91 -15.24 8.23
C LYS A 143 23.03 -15.79 9.66
N ASN A 144 24.06 -15.39 10.40
CA ASN A 144 24.36 -15.92 11.73
C ASN A 144 23.58 -15.24 12.86
N CYS A 145 23.06 -14.02 12.66
CA CYS A 145 22.37 -13.27 13.72
C CYS A 145 20.88 -13.04 13.46
N ILE A 146 20.38 -13.35 12.26
CA ILE A 146 18.98 -13.10 11.90
C ILE A 146 17.99 -13.91 12.75
N ASP A 147 18.28 -15.18 13.06
CA ASP A 147 17.42 -16.01 13.91
C ASP A 147 17.32 -15.44 15.33
N ALA A 148 18.46 -15.04 15.91
CA ALA A 148 18.51 -14.41 17.22
C ALA A 148 17.76 -13.07 17.25
N TYR A 149 17.90 -12.25 16.20
CA TYR A 149 17.16 -11.00 16.04
C TYR A 149 15.65 -11.21 15.98
N GLU A 150 15.17 -12.15 15.15
CA GLU A 150 13.73 -12.41 15.00
C GLU A 150 13.11 -12.97 16.28
N LYS A 151 13.84 -13.84 17.00
CA LYS A 151 13.43 -14.33 18.33
C LYS A 151 13.38 -13.21 19.37
N LEU A 152 14.40 -12.35 19.41
CA LEU A 152 14.44 -11.18 20.30
C LEU A 152 13.28 -10.21 20.01
N ASN A 153 13.01 -9.95 18.72
CA ASN A 153 11.91 -9.09 18.30
C ASN A 153 10.55 -9.68 18.64
N LYS A 154 10.37 -11.00 18.49
CA LYS A 154 9.17 -11.71 18.95
C LYS A 154 8.99 -11.58 20.46
N HIS A 155 10.03 -11.83 21.24
CA HIS A 155 10.00 -11.68 22.70
C HIS A 155 9.62 -10.26 23.14
N HIS A 156 10.16 -9.24 22.47
CA HIS A 156 9.77 -7.84 22.68
C HIS A 156 8.26 -7.64 22.52
N ILE A 157 7.69 -8.14 21.42
CA ILE A 157 6.25 -8.04 21.14
C ILE A 157 5.44 -8.77 22.22
N ASP A 158 5.86 -9.97 22.62
CA ASP A 158 5.18 -10.76 23.66
C ASP A 158 5.21 -10.04 25.02
N LEU A 159 6.33 -9.39 25.38
CA LEU A 159 6.41 -8.56 26.59
C LEU A 159 5.52 -7.32 26.52
N CYS A 160 5.44 -6.65 25.36
CA CYS A 160 4.52 -5.53 25.15
C CYS A 160 3.06 -5.95 25.32
N ASN A 161 2.68 -7.10 24.75
CA ASN A 161 1.31 -7.64 24.84
C ASN A 161 0.96 -8.13 26.26
N LYS A 162 1.92 -8.69 26.99
CA LYS A 162 1.70 -9.07 28.41
C LYS A 162 1.43 -7.84 29.28
N LYS A 163 2.18 -6.75 29.08
CA LYS A 163 1.97 -5.50 29.81
C LYS A 163 0.62 -4.85 29.54
N SER A 164 0.06 -5.00 28.34
CA SER A 164 -1.30 -4.50 28.04
C SER A 164 -2.40 -5.38 28.64
N ASN A 165 -2.11 -6.64 28.96
CA ASN A 165 -3.08 -7.62 29.45
C ASN A 165 -3.01 -7.87 30.96
N GLU A 166 -2.01 -7.35 31.67
CA GLU A 166 -2.03 -7.34 33.13
C GLU A 166 -3.24 -6.50 33.57
N PRO A 167 -4.24 -7.10 34.25
CA PRO A 167 -5.36 -6.35 34.77
C PRO A 167 -4.77 -5.30 35.69
N GLU A 168 -4.90 -4.04 35.29
CA GLU A 168 -4.28 -2.90 35.95
C GLU A 168 -4.54 -3.04 37.44
N ARG A 169 -3.52 -3.46 38.20
CA ARG A 169 -3.64 -3.49 39.65
C ARG A 169 -3.94 -2.05 40.05
N ILE A 170 -5.15 -1.88 40.52
CA ILE A 170 -5.83 -0.64 40.86
C ILE A 170 -5.01 0.07 41.93
N PHE A 171 -4.00 0.84 41.55
CA PHE A 171 -3.37 1.83 42.43
C PHE A 171 -2.70 2.89 41.54
N GLY A 172 -3.41 4.01 41.32
CA GLY A 172 -2.72 5.30 41.18
C GLY A 172 -2.98 6.21 39.98
N ASP A 173 -3.82 5.89 38.97
CA ASP A 173 -4.04 6.87 37.89
C ASP A 173 -5.41 6.80 37.18
N GLN A 174 -6.49 6.88 37.97
CA GLN A 174 -7.87 6.93 37.46
C GLN A 174 -8.17 8.20 36.63
N ARG A 175 -7.34 9.24 36.73
CA ARG A 175 -7.52 10.51 35.98
C ARG A 175 -7.03 10.42 34.55
N LYS A 176 -5.87 9.81 34.29
CA LYS A 176 -5.37 9.64 32.90
C LYS A 176 -6.24 8.69 32.09
N ARG A 177 -6.70 7.60 32.70
CA ARG A 177 -7.61 6.65 32.02
C ARG A 177 -8.93 7.29 31.61
N ASN A 178 -9.54 8.10 32.48
CA ASN A 178 -10.75 8.83 32.13
C ASN A 178 -10.53 9.86 31.02
N GLN A 179 -9.29 10.34 30.82
CA GLN A 179 -8.96 11.25 29.72
C GLN A 179 -8.67 10.50 28.41
N GLU A 180 -7.92 9.40 28.44
CA GLU A 180 -7.61 8.60 27.24
C GLU A 180 -8.87 7.93 26.66
N ASP A 181 -9.71 7.33 27.51
CA ASP A 181 -11.00 6.74 27.08
C ASP A 181 -11.97 7.81 26.55
N LEU A 182 -11.93 9.01 27.11
CA LEU A 182 -12.75 10.13 26.65
C LEU A 182 -12.24 10.67 25.31
N ILE A 183 -10.93 10.76 25.13
CA ILE A 183 -10.29 11.18 23.87
C ILE A 183 -10.63 10.18 22.76
N GLU A 184 -10.50 8.88 23.00
CA GLU A 184 -10.79 7.86 21.99
C GLU A 184 -12.28 7.86 21.59
N ARG A 185 -13.19 8.01 22.56
CA ARG A 185 -14.64 8.17 22.29
C ARG A 185 -14.96 9.47 21.55
N ILE A 186 -14.28 10.57 21.86
CA ILE A 186 -14.45 11.86 21.16
C ILE A 186 -13.93 11.76 19.73
N ILE A 187 -12.76 11.15 19.50
CA ILE A 187 -12.19 10.93 18.17
C ILE A 187 -13.14 10.08 17.33
N TYR A 188 -13.66 8.97 17.88
CA TYR A 188 -14.61 8.12 17.18
C TYR A 188 -15.92 8.86 16.84
N LYS A 189 -16.47 9.66 17.75
CA LYS A 189 -17.69 10.45 17.51
C LYS A 189 -17.49 11.55 16.45
N ILE A 190 -16.36 12.27 16.51
CA ILE A 190 -16.01 13.28 15.49
C ILE A 190 -15.83 12.60 14.13
N PHE A 191 -15.22 11.42 14.09
CA PHE A 191 -15.03 10.64 12.88
C PHE A 191 -16.35 10.20 12.24
N GLN A 192 -17.30 9.67 13.02
CA GLN A 192 -18.61 9.26 12.49
C GLN A 192 -19.43 10.45 12.01
N ARG A 193 -19.44 11.55 12.75
CA ARG A 193 -20.18 12.77 12.38
C ARG A 193 -19.67 13.39 11.08
N ASN A 194 -18.35 13.46 10.90
CA ASN A 194 -17.75 13.97 9.65
C ASN A 194 -18.01 13.03 8.46
N LYS A 195 -18.07 11.71 8.69
CA LYS A 195 -18.40 10.73 7.65
C LYS A 195 -19.82 10.93 7.15
N GLU A 196 -20.78 11.06 8.05
CA GLU A 196 -22.19 11.27 7.72
C GLU A 196 -22.41 12.62 7.02
N GLU A 197 -21.82 13.72 7.51
CA GLU A 197 -21.98 15.05 6.89
C GLU A 197 -21.37 15.11 5.47
N ILE A 198 -20.26 14.40 5.22
CA ILE A 198 -19.66 14.32 3.88
C ILE A 198 -20.53 13.47 2.95
N ILE A 199 -21.07 12.34 3.44
CA ILE A 199 -21.98 11.49 2.66
C ILE A 199 -23.25 12.26 2.29
N ASP A 200 -23.86 12.97 3.24
CA ASP A 200 -25.09 13.74 3.00
C ASP A 200 -24.89 14.88 2.00
N LYS A 201 -23.74 15.58 2.06
CA LYS A 201 -23.37 16.62 1.06
C LYS A 201 -23.19 16.03 -0.33
N ILE A 202 -22.54 14.87 -0.44
CA ILE A 202 -22.35 14.16 -1.72
C ILE A 202 -23.70 13.65 -2.25
N ASP A 203 -24.57 13.10 -1.39
CA ASP A 203 -25.89 12.59 -1.75
C ASP A 203 -26.89 13.68 -2.17
N GLY A 204 -26.70 14.92 -1.71
CA GLY A 204 -27.45 16.08 -2.18
C GLY A 204 -27.04 16.51 -3.58
N GLU A 205 -25.73 16.54 -3.86
CA GLU A 205 -25.18 17.00 -5.14
C GLU A 205 -25.30 15.97 -6.28
N ILE A 206 -25.30 14.67 -5.95
CA ILE A 206 -25.45 13.60 -6.95
C ILE A 206 -26.90 13.51 -7.47
N ARG A 207 -27.91 13.77 -6.61
CA ARG A 207 -29.33 13.61 -6.93
C ARG A 207 -29.86 14.54 -8.03
N GLU A 208 -29.16 15.64 -8.32
CA GLU A 208 -29.61 16.59 -9.35
C GLU A 208 -29.10 16.26 -10.76
N ILE A 209 -28.20 15.28 -10.94
CA ILE A 209 -27.33 15.24 -12.14
C ILE A 209 -27.23 13.86 -12.82
N MET A 210 -27.74 12.76 -12.25
CA MET A 210 -27.43 11.40 -12.69
C MET A 210 -28.66 10.47 -12.78
N ASP A 211 -28.60 9.47 -13.66
CA ASP A 211 -29.55 8.35 -13.68
C ASP A 211 -29.24 7.36 -12.54
N ASP A 212 -30.26 6.63 -12.09
CA ASP A 212 -30.18 5.76 -10.90
C ASP A 212 -29.04 4.71 -11.00
N GLU A 213 -28.70 4.27 -12.22
CA GLU A 213 -27.66 3.28 -12.45
C GLU A 213 -26.25 3.87 -12.31
N MET A 214 -25.97 5.05 -12.88
CA MET A 214 -24.68 5.70 -12.65
C MET A 214 -24.54 6.20 -11.21
N GLU A 215 -25.63 6.65 -10.59
CA GLU A 215 -25.64 7.06 -9.18
C GLU A 215 -25.23 5.87 -8.28
N SER A 216 -25.83 4.69 -8.50
CA SER A 216 -25.49 3.47 -7.75
C SER A 216 -24.02 3.08 -7.91
N ARG A 217 -23.49 3.11 -9.14
CA ARG A 217 -22.08 2.75 -9.41
C ARG A 217 -21.09 3.76 -8.83
N LEU A 218 -21.42 5.05 -8.88
CA LEU A 218 -20.60 6.10 -8.29
C LEU A 218 -20.59 6.01 -6.76
N LYS A 219 -21.75 5.74 -6.13
CA LYS A 219 -21.86 5.51 -4.68
C LYS A 219 -20.99 4.36 -4.22
N GLU A 220 -21.01 3.24 -4.93
CA GLU A 220 -20.20 2.08 -4.54
C GLU A 220 -18.69 2.37 -4.71
N MET A 221 -18.29 3.05 -5.79
CA MET A 221 -16.90 3.47 -5.99
C MET A 221 -16.41 4.45 -4.90
N ILE A 222 -17.23 5.43 -4.51
CA ILE A 222 -16.90 6.39 -3.44
C ILE A 222 -16.77 5.66 -2.11
N LYS A 223 -17.71 4.75 -1.81
CA LYS A 223 -17.71 3.94 -0.58
C LYS A 223 -16.48 3.04 -0.47
N GLU A 224 -16.10 2.35 -1.55
CA GLU A 224 -14.88 1.55 -1.61
C GLU A 224 -13.64 2.41 -1.38
N LYS A 225 -13.54 3.57 -2.05
CA LYS A 225 -12.37 4.46 -1.95
C LYS A 225 -12.25 5.13 -0.57
N MET A 226 -13.37 5.53 0.03
CA MET A 226 -13.39 6.03 1.41
C MET A 226 -12.97 4.94 2.39
N THR A 227 -13.44 3.70 2.22
CA THR A 227 -13.04 2.57 3.06
C THR A 227 -11.54 2.29 2.96
N GLU A 228 -10.98 2.37 1.75
CA GLU A 228 -9.54 2.21 1.51
C GLU A 228 -8.73 3.34 2.17
N MET A 229 -9.13 4.61 1.99
CA MET A 229 -8.49 5.75 2.68
C MET A 229 -8.57 5.63 4.21
N MET A 230 -9.69 5.16 4.75
CA MET A 230 -9.87 4.93 6.19
C MET A 230 -8.90 3.88 6.72
N LYS A 231 -8.66 2.78 5.98
CA LYS A 231 -7.66 1.77 6.35
C LYS A 231 -6.25 2.36 6.42
N TYR A 232 -5.87 3.18 5.44
CA TYR A 232 -4.56 3.85 5.45
C TYR A 232 -4.39 4.88 6.58
N ARG A 233 -5.48 5.56 6.97
CA ARG A 233 -5.47 6.50 8.11
C ARG A 233 -5.37 5.81 9.45
N LEU A 234 -6.08 4.71 9.67
CA LEU A 234 -5.97 3.92 10.91
C LEU A 234 -4.53 3.41 11.12
N ILE A 235 -3.87 2.97 10.04
CA ILE A 235 -2.45 2.58 10.07
C ILE A 235 -1.55 3.78 10.40
N SER A 236 -1.85 4.97 9.87
CA SER A 236 -1.06 6.18 10.12
C SER A 236 -1.26 6.75 11.53
N ILE A 237 -2.48 6.66 12.09
CA ILE A 237 -2.80 7.07 13.46
C ILE A 237 -2.14 6.11 14.46
N SER A 238 -2.21 4.80 14.23
CA SER A 238 -1.51 3.81 15.07
C SER A 238 0.02 4.04 15.09
N ASN A 239 0.60 4.40 13.95
CA ASN A 239 2.02 4.78 13.87
C ASN A 239 2.34 6.13 14.55
N LEU A 240 1.38 7.06 14.62
CA LEU A 240 1.52 8.33 15.34
C LEU A 240 1.40 8.11 16.84
N GLU A 241 0.41 7.35 17.32
CA GLU A 241 0.23 6.93 18.72
C GLU A 241 1.48 6.25 19.27
N GLN A 242 2.14 5.40 18.46
CA GLN A 242 3.39 4.75 18.84
C GLN A 242 4.57 5.74 19.00
N ARG A 243 4.56 6.85 18.25
CA ARG A 243 5.54 7.96 18.38
C ARG A 243 5.14 8.93 19.48
N LEU A 244 3.86 8.95 19.84
CA LEU A 244 3.24 9.80 20.83
C LEU A 244 3.47 9.30 22.30
N LYS A 245 4.21 8.22 22.51
CA LYS A 245 4.58 7.75 23.87
C LYS A 245 5.78 8.47 24.54
N MET A 246 6.28 9.58 23.98
CA MET A 246 7.46 10.29 24.50
C MET A 246 7.21 11.79 24.82
N GLY A 247 6.74 12.09 26.04
CA GLY A 247 6.90 13.40 26.73
C GLY A 247 5.72 14.40 26.63
N VAL A 248 5.07 14.69 27.76
CA VAL A 248 3.67 15.18 27.82
C VAL A 248 3.44 16.70 27.63
N GLU A 249 4.42 17.60 27.64
CA GLU A 249 4.12 19.06 27.53
C GLU A 249 4.49 19.71 26.20
N GLY A 250 5.43 19.15 25.44
CA GLY A 250 5.67 19.57 24.04
C GLY A 250 4.62 19.01 23.06
N PHE A 251 3.70 18.20 23.56
CA PHE A 251 2.87 17.29 22.79
C PHE A 251 1.61 17.90 22.23
N LEU A 252 0.86 18.65 23.03
CA LEU A 252 -0.42 19.22 22.60
C LEU A 252 -0.24 20.26 21.48
N SER A 253 0.89 20.97 21.46
CA SER A 253 1.27 21.89 20.39
C SER A 253 1.66 21.14 19.10
N LEU A 254 2.47 20.08 19.21
CA LEU A 254 2.89 19.28 18.06
C LEU A 254 1.73 18.46 17.48
N GLU A 255 0.84 17.94 18.33
CA GLU A 255 -0.37 17.23 17.94
C GLU A 255 -1.31 18.14 17.16
N HIS A 256 -1.52 19.38 17.62
CA HIS A 256 -2.35 20.32 16.88
C HIS A 256 -1.73 20.68 15.52
N GLU A 257 -0.42 20.93 15.46
CA GLU A 257 0.26 21.26 14.20
C GLU A 257 0.24 20.08 13.22
N ILE A 258 0.51 18.87 13.70
CA ILE A 258 0.44 17.64 12.90
C ILE A 258 -0.99 17.39 12.44
N TYR A 259 -1.99 17.55 13.33
CA TYR A 259 -3.40 17.39 12.99
C TYR A 259 -3.84 18.38 11.91
N VAL A 260 -3.52 19.67 12.06
CA VAL A 260 -3.86 20.72 11.07
C VAL A 260 -3.19 20.42 9.73
N LYS A 261 -1.93 19.99 9.73
CA LYS A 261 -1.21 19.66 8.50
C LYS A 261 -1.81 18.43 7.81
N VAL A 262 -2.03 17.35 8.56
CA VAL A 262 -2.64 16.11 8.03
C VAL A 262 -4.05 16.38 7.53
N LYS A 263 -4.86 17.17 8.25
CA LYS A 263 -6.19 17.59 7.82
C LYS A 263 -6.14 18.36 6.49
N LYS A 264 -5.21 19.31 6.35
CA LYS A 264 -5.06 20.10 5.12
C LYS A 264 -4.58 19.26 3.93
N ASP A 265 -3.66 18.33 4.15
CA ASP A 265 -3.19 17.40 3.11
C ASP A 265 -4.32 16.47 2.65
N ILE A 266 -5.16 16.03 3.61
CA ILE A 266 -6.36 15.24 3.35
C ILE A 266 -7.39 16.02 2.52
N GLU A 267 -7.70 17.26 2.90
CA GLU A 267 -8.66 18.11 2.20
C GLU A 267 -8.19 18.34 0.75
N LYS A 268 -6.90 18.62 0.57
CA LYS A 268 -6.29 18.78 -0.75
C LYS A 268 -6.40 17.51 -1.62
N GLU A 269 -6.09 16.33 -1.08
CA GLU A 269 -6.21 15.06 -1.81
C GLU A 269 -7.67 14.78 -2.20
N ILE A 270 -8.63 15.07 -1.31
CA ILE A 270 -10.06 14.94 -1.60
C ILE A 270 -10.47 15.87 -2.75
N ASP A 271 -10.02 17.13 -2.74
CA ASP A 271 -10.34 18.10 -3.79
C ASP A 271 -9.71 17.71 -5.14
N GLU A 272 -8.49 17.18 -5.14
CA GLU A 272 -7.85 16.65 -6.35
C GLU A 272 -8.61 15.43 -6.90
N GLN A 273 -9.04 14.51 -6.03
CA GLN A 273 -9.86 13.36 -6.46
C GLN A 273 -11.23 13.78 -6.98
N LYS A 274 -11.90 14.74 -6.32
CA LYS A 274 -13.15 15.34 -6.80
C LYS A 274 -12.98 15.93 -8.20
N HIS A 275 -11.92 16.71 -8.41
CA HIS A 275 -11.62 17.29 -9.72
C HIS A 275 -11.45 16.21 -10.80
N ASN A 276 -10.67 15.17 -10.51
CA ASN A 276 -10.44 14.05 -11.44
C ASN A 276 -11.75 13.32 -11.80
N ILE A 277 -12.64 13.09 -10.82
CA ILE A 277 -13.94 12.46 -11.06
C ILE A 277 -14.83 13.35 -11.94
N ILE A 278 -14.88 14.67 -11.69
CA ILE A 278 -15.65 15.61 -12.51
C ILE A 278 -15.15 15.61 -13.96
N VAL A 279 -13.83 15.64 -14.16
CA VAL A 279 -13.21 15.58 -15.49
C VAL A 279 -13.59 14.28 -16.21
N GLU A 280 -13.52 13.15 -15.51
CA GLU A 280 -13.88 11.83 -16.06
C GLU A 280 -15.36 11.75 -16.46
N ILE A 281 -16.27 12.27 -15.62
CA ILE A 281 -17.71 12.32 -15.93
C ILE A 281 -17.98 13.20 -17.17
N ARG A 282 -17.36 14.38 -17.24
CA ARG A 282 -17.47 15.28 -18.41
C ARG A 282 -16.97 14.60 -19.68
N ARG A 283 -15.85 13.88 -19.61
CA ARG A 283 -15.32 13.11 -20.75
C ARG A 283 -16.31 12.06 -21.23
N LYS A 284 -16.87 11.26 -20.32
CA LYS A 284 -17.85 10.22 -20.66
C LYS A 284 -19.13 10.78 -21.30
N ARG A 285 -19.61 11.93 -20.83
CA ARG A 285 -20.76 12.63 -21.47
C ARG A 285 -20.46 13.00 -22.91
N LEU A 286 -19.30 13.60 -23.15
CA LEU A 286 -18.87 13.96 -24.50
C LEU A 286 -18.71 12.74 -25.42
N GLU A 287 -18.15 11.64 -24.90
CA GLU A 287 -18.05 10.37 -25.63
C GLU A 287 -19.42 9.80 -26.02
N ASN A 288 -20.42 9.90 -25.14
CA ASN A 288 -21.79 9.47 -25.42
C ASN A 288 -22.46 10.37 -26.47
N GLU A 289 -22.34 11.70 -26.36
CA GLU A 289 -22.86 12.64 -27.37
C GLU A 289 -22.27 12.39 -28.76
N ILE A 290 -20.96 12.11 -28.83
CA ILE A 290 -20.28 11.75 -30.08
C ILE A 290 -20.85 10.44 -30.64
N ARG A 291 -21.06 9.43 -29.79
CA ARG A 291 -21.62 8.13 -30.18
C ARG A 291 -23.02 8.28 -30.77
N GLU A 292 -23.90 9.02 -30.09
CA GLU A 292 -25.27 9.29 -30.57
C GLU A 292 -25.27 9.99 -31.93
N ARG A 293 -24.40 11.00 -32.13
CA ARG A 293 -24.26 11.69 -33.43
C ARG A 293 -23.77 10.75 -34.53
N ILE A 294 -22.83 9.84 -34.22
CA ILE A 294 -22.35 8.84 -35.18
C ILE A 294 -23.50 7.90 -35.58
N GLU A 295 -24.29 7.43 -34.62
CA GLU A 295 -25.44 6.56 -34.87
C GLU A 295 -26.50 7.25 -35.76
N GLU A 296 -26.83 8.51 -35.47
CA GLU A 296 -27.71 9.31 -36.32
C GLU A 296 -27.20 9.46 -37.76
N LEU A 297 -25.90 9.71 -37.92
CA LEU A 297 -25.26 9.83 -39.24
C LEU A 297 -25.31 8.50 -39.98
N CYS A 298 -25.01 7.40 -39.31
CA CYS A 298 -25.13 6.05 -39.87
C CYS A 298 -26.55 5.77 -40.36
N ASP A 299 -27.58 6.16 -39.61
CA ASP A 299 -28.97 5.99 -40.01
C ASP A 299 -29.38 6.89 -41.18
N LYS A 300 -28.91 8.14 -41.23
CA LYS A 300 -29.08 9.04 -42.39
C LYS A 300 -28.45 8.43 -43.64
N ILE A 301 -27.25 7.87 -43.54
CA ILE A 301 -26.55 7.18 -44.65
C ILE A 301 -27.33 5.94 -45.09
N ARG A 302 -27.77 5.08 -44.16
CA ARG A 302 -28.59 3.89 -44.47
C ARG A 302 -29.87 4.25 -45.21
N LYS A 303 -30.58 5.30 -44.79
CA LYS A 303 -31.78 5.80 -45.46
C LYS A 303 -31.48 6.26 -46.90
N ARG A 304 -30.41 7.03 -47.11
CA ARG A 304 -29.98 7.46 -48.47
C ARG A 304 -29.59 6.29 -49.37
N ILE A 305 -28.86 5.30 -48.85
CA ILE A 305 -28.50 4.10 -49.60
C ILE A 305 -29.74 3.29 -49.99
N LYS A 306 -30.72 3.11 -49.08
CA LYS A 306 -32.00 2.44 -49.38
C LYS A 306 -32.77 3.15 -50.51
N ILE A 307 -32.80 4.48 -50.51
CA ILE A 307 -33.44 5.28 -51.59
C ILE A 307 -32.68 5.12 -52.92
N SER A 308 -31.35 4.96 -52.89
CA SER A 308 -30.52 4.79 -54.10
C SER A 308 -30.65 3.40 -54.75
N LYS A 309 -31.20 2.40 -54.05
CA LYS A 309 -31.63 1.12 -54.65
C LYS A 309 -32.95 1.32 -55.41
N SER A 310 -32.94 2.26 -56.35
CA SER A 310 -33.99 2.50 -57.31
C SER A 310 -34.21 1.23 -58.17
N PRO A 311 -35.45 0.92 -58.60
CA PRO A 311 -35.82 -0.24 -59.42
C PRO A 311 -34.99 -0.44 -60.70
N GLN A 312 -34.20 0.55 -61.11
CA GLN A 312 -33.33 0.48 -62.28
C GLN A 312 -32.19 -0.56 -62.13
N PHE A 313 -31.69 -0.83 -60.93
CA PHE A 313 -30.68 -1.87 -60.72
C PHE A 313 -31.25 -3.30 -60.79
N GLU A 314 -32.49 -3.50 -60.34
CA GLU A 314 -33.19 -4.79 -60.52
C GLU A 314 -33.51 -5.06 -62.00
N ARG A 315 -33.89 -4.02 -62.77
CA ARG A 315 -34.12 -4.14 -64.22
C ARG A 315 -32.85 -4.53 -64.99
N LYS A 316 -31.66 -4.07 -64.59
CA LYS A 316 -30.37 -4.48 -65.21
C LYS A 316 -29.99 -5.93 -64.89
N LYS A 317 -30.25 -6.42 -63.66
CA LYS A 317 -30.03 -7.84 -63.30
C LYS A 317 -31.02 -8.79 -63.99
N ALA A 318 -32.26 -8.37 -64.20
CA ALA A 318 -33.24 -9.15 -64.96
C ALA A 318 -32.85 -9.32 -66.44
N ARG A 319 -32.25 -8.29 -67.06
CA ARG A 319 -31.80 -8.34 -68.46
C ARG A 319 -30.56 -9.23 -68.68
N THR A 320 -29.63 -9.28 -67.73
CA THR A 320 -28.44 -10.14 -67.81
C THR A 320 -28.79 -11.62 -67.61
N ARG A 321 -29.74 -11.96 -66.74
CA ARG A 321 -30.23 -13.34 -66.58
C ARG A 321 -30.93 -13.91 -67.82
N LYS A 322 -31.51 -13.08 -68.68
CA LYS A 322 -32.10 -13.52 -69.96
C LYS A 322 -31.06 -13.80 -71.06
N LYS A 323 -29.86 -13.23 -70.97
CA LYS A 323 -28.80 -13.42 -71.97
C LYS A 323 -27.98 -14.70 -71.79
N ASN A 324 -27.91 -15.24 -70.57
CA ASN A 324 -27.15 -16.47 -70.27
C ASN A 324 -28.03 -17.76 -70.29
N LYS A 325 -29.24 -17.69 -70.85
CA LYS A 325 -30.17 -18.83 -71.01
C LYS A 325 -30.39 -19.23 -72.47
N ARG A 326 -29.66 -18.63 -73.41
CA ARG A 326 -29.39 -19.14 -74.75
C ARG A 326 -27.93 -19.55 -74.78
#